data_AF-A0A354U718-F1
#
_entry.id   AF-A0A354U718-F1
#
_cell.length_a   1.000
_cell.length_b   1.000
_cell.length_c   1.000
_cell.angle_alpha   90.00
_cell.angle_beta   90.00
_cell.angle_gamma   90.00
#
_symmetry.space_group_name_H-M   'P 1'
#
loop_
_entity.id
_entity.type
_entity.pdbx_description
1 polymer ?
#
loop_
_entity_poly.entity_id
_entity_poly.type
_entity_poly.pdbx_seq_one_letter_code
_entity_poly.pdbx_strand_id
1 'polypeptide(L)'
;MTAVEIDPPVAERLPKTISEFRRLHADDAKLFDAVKAAGFENLEALSAAFRKEGVLPEKLAESLAPETKSELDTFLRALWLREYYKLRPEIVLEINQKYGELDWRLSDSFAIYWATLGIMYSPKRESIDCDRMITQSLKESFIAGRILLPGKEPSMNYMLIPNLGIVDAVREGYLDAYKRNETLTFKSALDNFMKNAAVTLYSYGKYAKAREYFRLIRKERRGDPRYQDFDTFILREWTEDIKDGSYKQVHELISGLIFQSCLLLGYDDEEGASAHLKLAEIAYNRFQKEFDDEKGRVRLPPFDMMKTEIARSVVQNFPAIGERVKAYISAAQAEKSEKAEAPK
;
A
#
# COMPACT_ATOMS: atom_id res chain seq x y z
N MET A 1 -2.06 13.62 0.79
CA MET A 1 -1.39 13.60 2.10
C MET A 1 -0.62 12.31 2.24
N THR A 2 0.68 12.32 1.95
CA THR A 2 1.60 11.43 2.65
C THR A 2 1.52 11.84 4.11
N ALA A 3 0.99 10.96 4.94
CA ALA A 3 0.94 11.21 6.35
C ALA A 3 2.37 11.04 6.89
N VAL A 4 2.88 12.15 7.40
CA VAL A 4 3.88 12.24 8.47
C VAL A 4 5.37 12.14 8.10
N GLU A 5 5.93 13.28 7.70
CA GLU A 5 7.35 13.60 7.91
C GLU A 5 7.52 14.38 9.24
N ILE A 6 6.97 13.86 10.34
CA ILE A 6 7.11 14.49 11.66
C ILE A 6 7.65 13.42 12.62
N ASP A 7 8.82 13.66 13.19
CA ASP A 7 9.44 12.74 14.18
C ASP A 7 8.59 12.68 15.49
N PRO A 8 8.30 11.51 16.09
CA PRO A 8 7.47 11.39 17.29
C PRO A 8 7.82 12.32 18.46
N PRO A 9 9.10 12.53 18.83
CA PRO A 9 9.49 13.48 19.89
C PRO A 9 9.18 14.94 19.54
N VAL A 10 9.12 15.27 18.25
CA VAL A 10 8.73 16.61 17.77
C VAL A 10 7.23 16.78 17.89
N ALA A 11 6.44 15.78 17.49
CA ALA A 11 4.97 15.85 17.51
C ALA A 11 4.36 16.09 18.89
N GLU A 12 4.92 15.52 19.97
CA GLU A 12 4.48 15.77 21.34
C GLU A 12 4.75 17.20 21.83
N ARG A 13 5.78 17.85 21.27
CA ARG A 13 6.23 19.20 21.63
C ARG A 13 5.61 20.30 20.77
N LEU A 14 4.94 19.95 19.68
CA LEU A 14 4.28 20.91 18.81
C LEU A 14 3.16 21.65 19.57
N PRO A 15 3.01 22.97 19.35
CA PRO A 15 1.84 23.70 19.85
C PRO A 15 0.56 23.06 19.30
N LYS A 16 -0.42 22.88 20.19
CA LYS A 16 -1.67 22.17 19.89
C LYS A 16 -2.76 23.11 19.39
N THR A 17 -2.62 24.40 19.64
CA THR A 17 -3.57 25.45 19.25
C THR A 17 -2.85 26.65 18.64
N ILE A 18 -3.58 27.45 17.85
CA ILE A 18 -3.07 28.72 17.32
C ILE A 18 -2.62 29.66 18.44
N SER A 19 -3.34 29.69 19.57
CA SER A 19 -2.97 30.51 20.73
C SER A 19 -1.63 30.09 21.34
N GLU A 20 -1.37 28.78 21.44
CA GLU A 20 -0.09 28.26 21.91
C GLU A 20 1.05 28.60 20.94
N PHE A 21 0.83 28.42 19.63
CA PHE A 21 1.81 28.79 18.60
C PHE A 21 2.13 30.28 18.67
N ARG A 22 1.11 31.14 18.74
CA ARG A 22 1.30 32.60 18.91
C ARG A 22 2.15 32.95 20.13
N ARG A 23 1.93 32.28 21.25
CA ARG A 23 2.68 32.52 22.49
C ARG A 23 4.15 32.10 22.36
N LEU A 24 4.42 30.98 21.70
CA LEU A 24 5.80 30.50 21.47
C LEU A 24 6.57 31.41 20.51
N HIS A 25 5.88 32.02 19.55
CA HIS A 25 6.47 32.92 18.56
C HIS A 25 6.21 34.40 18.84
N ALA A 26 5.90 34.78 20.10
CA ALA A 26 5.49 36.16 20.42
C ALA A 26 6.51 37.23 20.00
N ASP A 27 7.80 36.89 20.01
CA ASP A 27 8.90 37.78 19.65
C ASP A 27 9.26 37.72 18.14
N ASP A 28 8.63 36.84 17.36
CA ASP A 28 8.87 36.69 15.92
C ASP A 28 7.94 37.60 15.11
N ALA A 29 8.20 38.91 15.17
CA ALA A 29 7.45 39.90 14.39
C ALA A 29 7.53 39.63 12.88
N LYS A 30 8.67 39.11 12.40
CA LYS A 30 8.89 38.82 10.97
C LYS A 30 7.93 37.77 10.44
N LEU A 31 7.69 36.70 11.21
CA LEU A 31 6.70 35.68 10.86
C LEU A 31 5.30 36.28 10.67
N PHE A 32 4.82 37.06 11.64
CA PHE A 32 3.47 37.62 11.57
C PHE A 32 3.33 38.70 10.49
N ASP A 33 4.37 39.49 10.26
CA ASP A 33 4.41 40.45 9.16
C ASP A 33 4.40 39.75 7.80
N ALA A 34 5.14 38.64 7.66
CA ALA A 34 5.12 37.81 6.46
C ALA A 34 3.72 37.21 6.19
N VAL A 35 3.04 36.72 7.23
CA VAL A 35 1.66 36.21 7.12
C VAL A 35 0.70 37.30 6.63
N LYS A 36 0.79 38.52 7.17
CA LYS A 36 -0.01 39.67 6.71
C LYS A 36 0.34 40.09 5.28
N ALA A 37 1.63 40.16 4.95
CA ALA A 37 2.10 40.50 3.62
C ALA A 37 1.69 39.47 2.55
N ALA A 38 1.47 38.22 2.96
CA ALA A 38 0.89 37.16 2.14
C ALA A 38 -0.64 37.26 2.00
N GLY A 39 -1.28 38.24 2.63
CA GLY A 39 -2.72 38.52 2.49
C GLY A 39 -3.61 37.87 3.56
N PHE A 40 -3.04 37.33 4.63
CA PHE A 40 -3.80 36.69 5.71
C PHE A 40 -3.87 37.61 6.93
N GLU A 41 -5.09 37.90 7.40
CA GLU A 41 -5.31 38.73 8.59
C GLU A 41 -4.71 38.11 9.85
N ASN A 42 -4.73 36.79 9.93
CA ASN A 42 -4.31 36.00 11.08
C ASN A 42 -4.01 34.54 10.70
N LEU A 43 -3.54 33.75 11.69
CA LEU A 43 -3.20 32.34 11.51
C LEU A 43 -4.43 31.45 11.26
N GLU A 44 -5.62 31.86 11.70
CA GLU A 44 -6.88 31.16 11.42
C GLU A 44 -7.21 31.21 9.92
N ALA A 45 -7.10 32.40 9.31
CA ALA A 45 -7.28 32.60 7.88
C ALA A 45 -6.23 31.84 7.06
N LEU A 46 -4.96 31.86 7.50
CA LEU A 46 -3.90 31.07 6.90
C LEU A 46 -4.18 29.57 6.99
N SER A 47 -4.59 29.06 8.17
CA SER A 47 -4.94 27.66 8.38
C SER A 47 -6.09 27.21 7.46
N ALA A 48 -7.13 28.04 7.32
CA ALA A 48 -8.24 27.76 6.41
C ALA A 48 -7.80 27.69 4.94
N ALA A 49 -6.88 28.57 4.51
CA ALA A 49 -6.32 28.53 3.16
C ALA A 49 -5.38 27.33 2.95
N PHE A 50 -4.51 27.05 3.92
CA PHE A 50 -3.59 25.91 3.90
C PHE A 50 -4.32 24.58 3.69
N ARG A 51 -5.51 24.41 4.29
CA ARG A 51 -6.32 23.18 4.13
C ARG A 51 -6.83 22.93 2.71
N LYS A 52 -6.86 23.95 1.85
CA LYS A 52 -7.33 23.80 0.46
C LYS A 52 -6.25 23.17 -0.42
N GLU A 53 -5.02 23.65 -0.27
CA GLU A 53 -3.89 23.27 -1.14
C GLU A 53 -2.94 22.26 -0.47
N GLY A 54 -2.95 22.18 0.86
CA GLY A 54 -2.07 21.30 1.65
C GLY A 54 -0.59 21.69 1.63
N VAL A 55 -0.29 22.92 1.20
CA VAL A 55 1.02 23.54 1.16
C VAL A 55 0.91 25.00 1.61
N LEU A 56 2.02 25.55 2.12
CA LEU A 56 2.10 26.99 2.40
C LEU A 56 1.98 27.78 1.09
N PRO A 57 1.23 28.90 1.07
CA PRO A 57 1.20 29.80 -0.07
C PRO A 57 2.63 30.23 -0.47
N GLU A 58 2.95 30.15 -1.77
CA GLU A 58 4.31 30.34 -2.30
C GLU A 58 4.96 31.64 -1.80
N LYS A 59 4.25 32.77 -1.92
CA LYS A 59 4.71 34.08 -1.44
C LYS A 59 5.08 34.08 0.06
N LEU A 60 4.31 33.35 0.88
CA LEU A 60 4.62 33.22 2.31
C LEU A 60 5.85 32.32 2.50
N ALA A 61 5.86 31.16 1.83
CA ALA A 61 6.93 30.18 1.94
C ALA A 61 8.31 30.72 1.54
N GLU A 62 8.39 31.59 0.53
CA GLU A 62 9.64 32.23 0.08
C GLU A 62 10.15 33.31 1.03
N SER A 63 9.25 33.93 1.80
CA SER A 63 9.58 35.03 2.72
C SER A 63 10.09 34.58 4.09
N LEU A 64 9.93 33.30 4.43
CA LEU A 64 10.28 32.73 5.73
C LEU A 64 11.67 32.08 5.71
N ALA A 65 12.37 32.14 6.84
CA ALA A 65 13.56 31.33 7.05
C ALA A 65 13.21 29.82 6.99
N PRO A 66 14.11 28.94 6.51
CA PRO A 66 13.83 27.51 6.35
C PRO A 66 13.26 26.84 7.60
N GLU A 67 13.78 27.17 8.78
CA GLU A 67 13.37 26.61 10.06
C GLU A 67 11.94 27.07 10.42
N THR A 68 11.68 28.38 10.35
CA THR A 68 10.34 28.96 10.61
C THR A 68 9.30 28.44 9.62
N LYS A 69 9.68 28.28 8.34
CA LYS A 69 8.83 27.69 7.30
C LYS A 69 8.46 26.26 7.65
N SER A 70 9.45 25.44 8.02
CA SER A 70 9.25 24.03 8.37
C SER A 70 8.38 23.89 9.62
N GLU A 71 8.61 24.72 10.63
CA GLU A 71 7.84 24.72 11.88
C GLU A 71 6.39 25.14 11.64
N LEU A 72 6.15 26.22 10.87
CA LEU A 72 4.81 26.67 10.52
C LEU A 72 4.05 25.63 9.68
N ASP A 73 4.67 25.06 8.65
CA ASP A 73 4.06 24.01 7.83
C ASP A 73 3.68 22.79 8.70
N THR A 74 4.60 22.34 9.53
CA THR A 74 4.40 21.21 10.46
C THR A 74 3.27 21.51 11.44
N PHE A 75 3.25 22.70 12.03
CA PHE A 75 2.17 23.13 12.93
C PHE A 75 0.81 23.15 12.21
N LEU A 76 0.72 23.70 11.00
CA LEU A 76 -0.54 23.75 10.25
C LEU A 76 -1.03 22.36 9.85
N ARG A 77 -0.14 21.43 9.49
CA ARG A 77 -0.49 20.01 9.27
C ARG A 77 -1.01 19.34 10.53
N ALA A 78 -0.31 19.53 11.65
CA ALA A 78 -0.72 18.98 12.95
C ALA A 78 -2.07 19.54 13.40
N LEU A 79 -2.28 20.86 13.24
CA LEU A 79 -3.55 21.51 13.53
C LEU A 79 -4.68 21.00 12.64
N TRP A 80 -4.40 20.78 11.35
CA TRP A 80 -5.37 20.22 10.41
C TRP A 80 -5.79 18.80 10.82
N LEU A 81 -4.84 17.92 11.14
CA LEU A 81 -5.13 16.58 11.67
C LEU A 81 -6.04 16.64 12.91
N ARG A 82 -5.71 17.51 13.88
CA ARG A 82 -6.48 17.64 15.13
C ARG A 82 -7.88 18.21 14.90
N GLU A 83 -8.00 19.29 14.15
CA GLU A 83 -9.26 20.03 14.06
C GLU A 83 -10.23 19.45 13.05
N TYR A 84 -9.73 18.96 11.91
CA TYR A 84 -10.59 18.47 10.83
C TYR A 84 -10.78 16.95 10.93
N TYR A 85 -9.68 16.21 10.94
CA TYR A 85 -9.73 14.74 10.94
C TYR A 85 -9.95 14.14 12.33
N LYS A 86 -9.89 14.98 13.38
CA LYS A 86 -9.99 14.55 14.79
C LYS A 86 -8.92 13.53 15.18
N LEU A 87 -7.78 13.59 14.49
CA LEU A 87 -6.62 12.75 14.73
C LEU A 87 -5.56 13.53 15.51
N ARG A 88 -5.03 12.91 16.57
CA ARG A 88 -3.88 13.40 17.32
C ARG A 88 -2.60 12.95 16.61
N PRO A 89 -1.75 13.86 16.09
CA PRO A 89 -0.52 13.51 15.39
C PRO A 89 0.41 12.58 16.16
N GLU A 90 0.53 12.75 17.47
CA GLU A 90 1.32 11.90 18.35
C GLU A 90 0.84 10.43 18.32
N ILE A 91 -0.47 10.20 18.33
CA ILE A 91 -1.04 8.85 18.28
C ILE A 91 -0.94 8.26 16.87
N VAL A 92 -1.14 9.09 15.84
CA VAL A 92 -0.91 8.69 14.43
C VAL A 92 0.52 8.15 14.26
N LEU A 93 1.49 8.86 14.86
CA LEU A 93 2.89 8.49 14.83
C LEU A 93 3.21 7.23 15.63
N GLU A 94 2.67 7.09 16.83
CA GLU A 94 2.79 5.86 17.62
C GLU A 94 2.25 4.64 16.83
N ILE A 95 1.14 4.82 16.12
CA ILE A 95 0.53 3.77 15.28
C ILE A 95 1.44 3.42 14.11
N ASN A 96 1.95 4.41 13.36
CA ASN A 96 2.87 4.15 12.26
C ASN A 96 4.18 3.52 12.75
N GLN A 97 4.70 3.96 13.90
CA GLN A 97 5.90 3.36 14.50
C GLN A 97 5.66 1.90 14.89
N LYS A 98 4.48 1.58 15.41
CA LYS A 98 4.13 0.22 15.84
C LYS A 98 3.87 -0.72 14.66
N TYR A 99 3.13 -0.25 13.66
CA TYR A 99 2.60 -1.11 12.60
C TYR A 99 3.29 -0.92 11.24
N GLY A 100 4.13 0.09 11.08
CA GLY A 100 4.65 0.57 9.81
C GLY A 100 3.77 1.67 9.21
N GLU A 101 4.27 2.34 8.18
CA GLU A 101 3.58 3.46 7.53
C GLU A 101 2.22 3.02 6.93
N LEU A 102 1.13 3.54 7.51
CA LEU A 102 -0.23 3.35 7.01
C LEU A 102 -0.63 4.49 6.07
N ASP A 103 -1.54 4.21 5.12
CA ASP A 103 -2.12 5.24 4.27
C ASP A 103 -3.34 5.87 4.97
N TRP A 104 -3.14 7.03 5.60
CA TRP A 104 -4.17 7.75 6.35
C TRP A 104 -5.23 8.44 5.48
N ARG A 105 -5.26 8.16 4.17
CA ARG A 105 -6.40 8.47 3.31
C ARG A 105 -7.45 7.36 3.34
N LEU A 106 -7.08 6.16 3.77
CA LEU A 106 -7.93 4.97 3.79
C LEU A 106 -8.60 4.77 5.14
N SER A 107 -9.82 4.23 5.12
CA SER A 107 -10.66 4.01 6.30
C SER A 107 -10.01 3.10 7.33
N ASP A 108 -9.22 2.12 6.91
CA ASP A 108 -8.60 1.13 7.80
C ASP A 108 -7.63 1.79 8.80
N SER A 109 -6.88 2.80 8.36
CA SER A 109 -6.00 3.60 9.22
C SER A 109 -6.79 4.33 10.32
N PHE A 110 -7.96 4.89 9.97
CA PHE A 110 -8.85 5.52 10.95
C PHE A 110 -9.46 4.50 11.91
N ALA A 111 -9.84 3.31 11.42
CA ALA A 111 -10.39 2.25 12.25
C ALA A 111 -9.35 1.77 13.29
N ILE A 112 -8.09 1.61 12.90
CA ILE A 112 -6.98 1.30 13.82
C ILE A 112 -6.81 2.39 14.86
N TYR A 113 -6.84 3.66 14.45
CA TYR A 113 -6.73 4.81 15.36
C TYR A 113 -7.84 4.82 16.41
N TRP A 114 -9.10 4.75 15.99
CA TRP A 114 -10.22 4.83 16.92
C TRP A 114 -10.32 3.60 17.82
N ALA A 115 -10.00 2.41 17.33
CA ALA A 115 -9.92 1.21 18.17
C ALA A 115 -8.77 1.29 19.19
N THR A 116 -7.64 1.88 18.81
CA THR A 116 -6.51 2.15 19.72
C THR A 116 -6.92 3.11 20.83
N LEU A 117 -7.66 4.18 20.50
CA LEU A 117 -8.23 5.07 21.52
C LEU A 117 -9.29 4.35 22.37
N GLY A 118 -10.11 3.50 21.77
CA GLY A 118 -11.10 2.69 22.47
C GLY A 118 -10.47 1.81 23.55
N ILE A 119 -9.31 1.19 23.26
CA ILE A 119 -8.50 0.47 24.25
C ILE A 119 -7.92 1.44 25.27
N MET A 120 -7.23 2.50 24.83
CA MET A 120 -6.56 3.47 25.71
C MET A 120 -7.47 4.05 26.79
N TYR A 121 -8.72 4.35 26.41
CA TYR A 121 -9.72 4.95 27.30
C TYR A 121 -10.67 3.93 27.95
N SER A 122 -10.53 2.63 27.67
CA SER A 122 -11.33 1.62 28.37
C SER A 122 -10.86 1.50 29.84
N PRO A 123 -11.76 1.20 30.80
CA PRO A 123 -11.40 1.13 32.21
C PRO A 123 -10.25 0.17 32.54
N LYS A 124 -10.11 -0.91 31.77
CA LYS A 124 -9.08 -1.94 31.94
C LYS A 124 -7.91 -1.81 30.95
N ARG A 125 -7.95 -0.81 30.06
CA ARG A 125 -7.03 -0.69 28.92
C ARG A 125 -6.97 -1.93 28.02
N GLU A 126 -8.12 -2.59 27.91
CA GLU A 126 -8.33 -3.82 27.15
C GLU A 126 -9.71 -3.77 26.50
N SER A 127 -9.84 -4.33 25.30
CA SER A 127 -11.13 -4.54 24.62
C SER A 127 -10.95 -5.53 23.47
N ILE A 128 -11.57 -6.71 23.58
CA ILE A 128 -11.53 -7.73 22.54
C ILE A 128 -12.12 -7.24 21.21
N ASP A 129 -13.15 -6.39 21.26
CA ASP A 129 -13.80 -5.87 20.06
C ASP A 129 -12.90 -4.84 19.36
N CYS A 130 -12.16 -4.02 20.12
CA CYS A 130 -11.14 -3.15 19.55
C CYS A 130 -9.95 -3.95 19.01
N ASP A 131 -9.51 -5.02 19.69
CA ASP A 131 -8.47 -5.91 19.19
C ASP A 131 -8.88 -6.59 17.87
N ARG A 132 -10.15 -6.99 17.73
CA ARG A 132 -10.71 -7.47 16.46
C ARG A 132 -10.69 -6.39 15.39
N MET A 133 -11.14 -5.17 15.71
CA MET A 133 -11.13 -4.05 14.77
C MET A 133 -9.72 -3.76 14.26
N ILE A 134 -8.73 -3.70 15.17
CA ILE A 134 -7.32 -3.46 14.83
C ILE A 134 -6.79 -4.56 13.91
N THR A 135 -6.94 -5.83 14.31
CA THR A 135 -6.39 -6.95 13.52
C THR A 135 -7.04 -7.08 12.13
N GLN A 136 -8.36 -6.86 12.02
CA GLN A 136 -9.06 -6.84 10.74
C GLN A 136 -8.60 -5.67 9.87
N SER A 137 -8.52 -4.46 10.43
CA SER A 137 -8.09 -3.27 9.69
C SER A 137 -6.62 -3.35 9.26
N LEU A 138 -5.75 -3.97 10.07
CA LEU A 138 -4.37 -4.25 9.69
C LEU A 138 -4.28 -5.23 8.52
N LYS A 139 -5.10 -6.29 8.54
CA LYS A 139 -5.21 -7.23 7.42
C LYS A 139 -5.67 -6.51 6.14
N GLU A 140 -6.72 -5.68 6.21
CA GLU A 140 -7.21 -4.94 5.03
C GLU A 140 -6.18 -3.89 4.56
N SER A 141 -5.48 -3.23 5.49
CA SER A 141 -4.34 -2.36 5.16
C SER A 141 -3.22 -3.13 4.44
N PHE A 142 -2.99 -4.39 4.78
CA PHE A 142 -2.03 -5.21 4.02
C PHE A 142 -2.55 -5.52 2.61
N ILE A 143 -3.84 -5.84 2.45
CA ILE A 143 -4.43 -6.24 1.16
C ILE A 143 -4.57 -5.06 0.19
N ALA A 144 -4.99 -3.90 0.68
CA ALA A 144 -5.39 -2.74 -0.13
C ALA A 144 -4.99 -1.39 0.50
N GLY A 145 -3.97 -1.35 1.35
CA GLY A 145 -3.62 -0.17 2.16
C GLY A 145 -2.69 0.85 1.51
N ARG A 146 -2.54 0.86 0.19
CA ARG A 146 -1.82 1.92 -0.53
C ARG A 146 -2.62 2.39 -1.73
N ILE A 147 -2.81 3.70 -1.86
CA ILE A 147 -3.41 4.30 -3.05
C ILE A 147 -2.32 4.62 -4.09
N LEU A 148 -2.46 4.02 -5.28
CA LEU A 148 -1.77 4.46 -6.48
C LEU A 148 -2.61 5.48 -7.24
N LEU A 149 -1.93 6.55 -7.68
CA LEU A 149 -2.51 7.65 -8.43
C LEU A 149 -1.84 7.72 -9.81
N PRO A 150 -2.61 7.90 -10.89
CA PRO A 150 -2.07 7.89 -12.24
C PRO A 150 -1.24 9.15 -12.46
N GLY A 151 0.06 9.00 -12.76
CA GLY A 151 0.98 10.14 -12.86
C GLY A 151 1.24 10.84 -11.52
N LYS A 152 0.92 10.19 -10.39
CA LYS A 152 1.06 10.71 -9.03
C LYS A 152 0.19 11.94 -8.71
N GLU A 153 -0.80 12.23 -9.55
CA GLU A 153 -1.71 13.37 -9.38
C GLU A 153 -3.02 12.97 -8.68
N PRO A 154 -3.62 13.82 -7.83
CA PRO A 154 -4.92 13.56 -7.22
C PRO A 154 -6.00 13.27 -8.27
N SER A 155 -6.63 12.09 -8.17
CA SER A 155 -7.67 11.66 -9.11
C SER A 155 -8.66 10.71 -8.45
N MET A 156 -9.89 10.72 -8.94
CA MET A 156 -10.89 9.69 -8.62
C MET A 156 -10.60 8.36 -9.33
N ASN A 157 -9.75 8.38 -10.36
CA ASN A 157 -9.25 7.17 -11.01
C ASN A 157 -8.02 6.69 -10.26
N TYR A 158 -8.21 6.08 -9.09
CA TYR A 158 -7.13 5.53 -8.28
C TYR A 158 -7.21 4.01 -8.20
N MET A 159 -6.09 3.37 -7.90
CA MET A 159 -6.02 1.94 -7.63
C MET A 159 -5.57 1.72 -6.19
N LEU A 160 -6.13 0.69 -5.54
CA LEU A 160 -5.61 0.19 -4.28
C LEU A 160 -4.67 -0.99 -4.53
N ILE A 161 -3.51 -0.96 -3.88
CA ILE A 161 -2.54 -2.05 -3.90
C ILE A 161 -2.17 -2.47 -2.47
N PRO A 162 -1.58 -3.66 -2.29
CA PRO A 162 -1.11 -4.10 -0.99
C PRO A 162 -0.08 -3.18 -0.33
N ASN A 163 -0.19 -3.00 0.99
CA ASN A 163 0.88 -2.44 1.81
C ASN A 163 1.80 -3.58 2.31
N LEU A 164 2.72 -4.01 1.47
CA LEU A 164 3.60 -5.14 1.79
C LEU A 164 4.53 -4.86 2.98
N GLY A 165 4.78 -3.59 3.29
CA GLY A 165 5.69 -3.17 4.36
C GLY A 165 5.19 -3.51 5.77
N ILE A 166 3.87 -3.70 5.94
CA ILE A 166 3.27 -3.95 7.26
C ILE A 166 3.05 -5.45 7.55
N VAL A 167 3.49 -6.34 6.67
CA VAL A 167 3.13 -7.78 6.75
C VAL A 167 3.50 -8.43 8.09
N ASP A 168 4.68 -8.09 8.64
CA ASP A 168 5.11 -8.60 9.95
C ASP A 168 4.28 -7.99 11.07
N ALA A 169 3.97 -6.70 11.00
CA ALA A 169 3.13 -6.03 11.98
C ALA A 169 1.71 -6.58 12.03
N VAL A 170 1.13 -6.98 10.90
CA VAL A 170 -0.17 -7.68 10.89
C VAL A 170 -0.08 -9.02 11.62
N ARG A 171 0.97 -9.81 11.35
CA ARG A 171 1.21 -11.09 12.04
C ARG A 171 1.33 -10.88 13.54
N GLU A 172 2.20 -9.97 13.97
CA GLU A 172 2.39 -9.66 15.38
C GLU A 172 1.10 -9.12 16.02
N GLY A 173 0.32 -8.31 15.31
CA GLY A 173 -0.98 -7.83 15.76
C GLY A 173 -1.95 -8.96 16.10
N TYR A 174 -2.02 -10.01 15.26
CA TYR A 174 -2.83 -11.19 15.57
C TYR A 174 -2.28 -12.01 16.74
N LEU A 175 -0.95 -12.19 16.84
CA LEU A 175 -0.31 -12.91 17.95
C LEU A 175 -0.55 -12.21 19.29
N ASP A 176 -0.40 -10.89 19.31
CA ASP A 176 -0.68 -10.02 20.44
C ASP A 176 -2.15 -10.10 20.88
N ALA A 177 -3.08 -10.03 19.91
CA ALA A 177 -4.50 -10.15 20.19
C ALA A 177 -4.85 -11.55 20.72
N TYR A 178 -4.25 -12.61 20.17
CA TYR A 178 -4.40 -13.97 20.69
C TYR A 178 -3.87 -14.09 22.13
N LYS A 179 -2.68 -13.53 22.41
CA LYS A 179 -2.08 -13.55 23.75
C LYS A 179 -2.94 -12.83 24.80
N ARG A 180 -3.57 -11.71 24.44
CA ARG A 180 -4.43 -10.94 25.36
C ARG A 180 -5.79 -11.58 25.61
N ASN A 181 -6.37 -12.18 24.57
CA ASN A 181 -7.77 -12.60 24.59
C ASN A 181 -7.97 -14.11 24.66
N GLU A 182 -6.91 -14.89 24.40
CA GLU A 182 -6.87 -16.36 24.40
C GLU A 182 -7.92 -17.05 23.52
N THR A 183 -8.49 -16.34 22.53
CA THR A 183 -9.51 -16.91 21.63
C THR A 183 -8.90 -17.52 20.37
N LEU A 184 -9.32 -18.74 20.04
CA LEU A 184 -8.85 -19.43 18.83
C LEU A 184 -9.20 -18.69 17.52
N THR A 185 -10.18 -17.79 17.55
CA THR A 185 -10.59 -17.02 16.36
C THR A 185 -9.46 -16.15 15.81
N PHE A 186 -8.63 -15.55 16.66
CA PHE A 186 -7.45 -14.81 16.21
C PHE A 186 -6.39 -15.71 15.57
N LYS A 187 -6.20 -16.92 16.12
CA LYS A 187 -5.27 -17.90 15.56
C LYS A 187 -5.73 -18.40 14.19
N SER A 188 -7.01 -18.74 14.03
CA SER A 188 -7.56 -19.14 12.74
C SER A 188 -7.53 -18.02 11.69
N ALA A 189 -7.76 -16.76 12.11
CA ALA A 189 -7.61 -15.60 11.24
C ALA A 189 -6.15 -15.40 10.81
N LEU A 190 -5.21 -15.56 11.75
CA LEU A 190 -3.78 -15.50 11.47
C LEU A 190 -3.35 -16.58 10.46
N ASP A 191 -3.80 -17.83 10.65
CA ASP A 191 -3.52 -18.94 9.73
C ASP A 191 -3.90 -18.58 8.28
N ASN A 192 -5.07 -17.99 8.08
CA ASN A 192 -5.55 -17.57 6.77
C ASN A 192 -4.76 -16.37 6.24
N PHE A 193 -4.47 -15.38 7.10
CA PHE A 193 -3.66 -14.23 6.73
C PHE A 193 -2.27 -14.66 6.25
N MET A 194 -1.60 -15.58 6.94
CA MET A 194 -0.25 -16.02 6.60
C MET A 194 -0.16 -16.63 5.20
N LYS A 195 -1.16 -17.43 4.80
CA LYS A 195 -1.23 -18.00 3.44
C LYS A 195 -1.39 -16.92 2.39
N ASN A 196 -2.39 -16.06 2.57
CA ASN A 196 -2.64 -14.94 1.67
C ASN A 196 -1.42 -14.01 1.57
N ALA A 197 -0.76 -13.74 2.70
CA ALA A 197 0.44 -12.92 2.74
C ALA A 197 1.59 -13.53 1.93
N ALA A 198 1.84 -14.85 2.06
CA ALA A 198 2.88 -15.52 1.27
C ALA A 198 2.61 -15.41 -0.24
N VAL A 199 1.36 -15.60 -0.63
CA VAL A 199 0.91 -15.51 -2.03
C VAL A 199 1.02 -14.08 -2.55
N THR A 200 0.47 -13.09 -1.85
CA THR A 200 0.52 -11.68 -2.23
C THR A 200 1.97 -11.17 -2.31
N LEU A 201 2.82 -11.50 -1.34
CA LEU A 201 4.24 -11.14 -1.38
C LEU A 201 4.92 -11.72 -2.62
N TYR A 202 4.60 -12.95 -3.00
CA TYR A 202 5.16 -13.57 -4.21
C TYR A 202 4.66 -12.87 -5.48
N SER A 203 3.36 -12.57 -5.60
CA SER A 203 2.77 -11.88 -6.75
C SER A 203 3.38 -10.50 -7.01
N TYR A 204 3.83 -9.83 -5.94
CA TYR A 204 4.50 -8.52 -5.99
C TYR A 204 6.04 -8.63 -5.89
N GLY A 205 6.62 -9.80 -6.20
CA GLY A 205 8.07 -9.95 -6.36
C GLY A 205 8.88 -10.01 -5.07
N LYS A 206 8.24 -9.98 -3.89
CA LYS A 206 8.89 -10.10 -2.58
C LYS A 206 9.17 -11.57 -2.23
N TYR A 207 9.85 -12.28 -3.12
CA TYR A 207 10.06 -13.74 -3.07
C TYR A 207 10.75 -14.24 -1.80
N ALA A 208 11.74 -13.50 -1.28
CA ALA A 208 12.44 -13.87 -0.06
C ALA A 208 11.48 -13.85 1.15
N LYS A 209 10.66 -12.81 1.26
CA LYS A 209 9.67 -12.65 2.33
C LYS A 209 8.52 -13.65 2.19
N ALA A 210 8.07 -13.92 0.98
CA ALA A 210 7.10 -14.98 0.70
C ALA A 210 7.60 -16.36 1.19
N ARG A 211 8.86 -16.70 0.90
CA ARG A 211 9.49 -17.93 1.39
C ARG A 211 9.64 -17.97 2.90
N GLU A 212 9.92 -16.83 3.54
CA GLU A 212 9.94 -16.74 5.00
C GLU A 212 8.57 -17.10 5.59
N TYR A 213 7.50 -16.51 5.08
CA TYR A 213 6.13 -16.79 5.52
C TYR A 213 5.74 -18.24 5.30
N PHE A 214 6.10 -18.82 4.15
CA PHE A 214 5.90 -20.25 3.90
C PHE A 214 6.60 -21.14 4.93
N ARG A 215 7.84 -20.83 5.33
CA ARG A 215 8.55 -21.58 6.38
C ARG A 215 7.84 -21.49 7.72
N LEU A 216 7.27 -20.32 8.06
CA LEU A 216 6.48 -20.15 9.28
C LEU A 216 5.24 -21.05 9.24
N ILE A 217 4.47 -21.03 8.15
CA ILE A 217 3.31 -21.91 7.96
C ILE A 217 3.71 -23.39 8.06
N ARG A 218 4.78 -23.80 7.38
CA ARG A 218 5.29 -25.19 7.41
C ARG A 218 5.71 -25.62 8.82
N LYS A 219 6.26 -24.70 9.62
CA LYS A 219 6.63 -24.98 11.02
C LYS A 219 5.40 -25.21 11.90
N GLU A 220 4.30 -24.52 11.64
CA GLU A 220 3.03 -24.68 12.38
C GLU A 220 2.21 -25.88 11.88
N ARG A 221 2.30 -26.19 10.59
CA ARG A 221 1.61 -27.31 9.91
C ARG A 221 2.53 -28.50 9.66
N ARG A 222 3.40 -28.82 10.63
CA ARG A 222 4.35 -29.93 10.52
C ARG A 222 3.65 -31.22 10.13
N GLY A 223 4.15 -31.87 9.08
CA GLY A 223 3.64 -33.14 8.57
C GLY A 223 2.51 -33.03 7.55
N ASP A 224 1.97 -31.84 7.28
CA ASP A 224 0.96 -31.65 6.24
C ASP A 224 1.64 -31.64 4.84
N PRO A 225 1.27 -32.56 3.93
CA PRO A 225 1.83 -32.63 2.58
C PRO A 225 1.67 -31.34 1.77
N ARG A 226 0.65 -30.53 2.09
CA ARG A 226 0.33 -29.28 1.39
C ARG A 226 1.38 -28.18 1.58
N TYR A 227 2.26 -28.29 2.57
CA TYR A 227 3.26 -27.25 2.88
C TYR A 227 4.69 -27.80 2.81
N GLN A 228 4.95 -28.81 1.96
CA GLN A 228 6.28 -29.37 1.77
C GLN A 228 7.12 -28.56 0.78
N ASP A 229 6.52 -28.25 -0.37
CA ASP A 229 7.15 -27.53 -1.48
C ASP A 229 6.54 -26.14 -1.67
N PHE A 230 7.40 -25.13 -1.85
CA PHE A 230 6.99 -23.73 -1.92
C PHE A 230 6.30 -23.41 -3.24
N ASP A 231 6.84 -23.86 -4.37
CA ASP A 231 6.30 -23.52 -5.68
C ASP A 231 4.94 -24.22 -5.89
N THR A 232 4.81 -25.47 -5.43
CA THR A 232 3.54 -26.19 -5.39
C THR A 232 2.53 -25.51 -4.47
N PHE A 233 2.97 -24.97 -3.33
CA PHE A 233 2.11 -24.18 -2.45
C PHE A 233 1.59 -22.93 -3.14
N ILE A 234 2.46 -22.07 -3.68
CA ILE A 234 2.06 -20.81 -4.34
C ILE A 234 1.09 -21.09 -5.50
N LEU A 235 1.43 -22.08 -6.34
CA LEU A 235 0.59 -22.42 -7.46
C LEU A 235 -0.75 -22.98 -7.00
N ARG A 236 -0.77 -23.88 -6.01
CA ARG A 236 -2.03 -24.40 -5.46
C ARG A 236 -2.92 -23.27 -4.94
N GLU A 237 -2.39 -22.34 -4.16
CA GLU A 237 -3.21 -21.27 -3.56
C GLU A 237 -3.78 -20.31 -4.63
N TRP A 238 -3.14 -20.15 -5.80
CA TRP A 238 -3.78 -19.45 -6.92
C TRP A 238 -4.76 -20.30 -7.71
N THR A 239 -4.54 -21.61 -7.75
CA THR A 239 -5.38 -22.54 -8.49
C THR A 239 -6.43 -23.21 -7.60
N GLU A 240 -6.62 -22.80 -6.35
CA GLU A 240 -7.52 -23.50 -5.40
C GLU A 240 -8.98 -23.50 -5.87
N ASP A 241 -9.39 -22.51 -6.68
CA ASP A 241 -10.68 -22.47 -7.39
C ASP A 241 -10.67 -23.18 -8.76
N ILE A 242 -9.49 -23.55 -9.25
CA ILE A 242 -9.28 -24.22 -10.54
C ILE A 242 -9.33 -25.74 -10.31
N LYS A 243 -10.55 -26.26 -10.15
CA LYS A 243 -10.79 -27.66 -9.79
C LYS A 243 -10.16 -28.70 -10.74
N ASP A 244 -9.89 -28.38 -12.01
CA ASP A 244 -9.41 -29.35 -13.00
C ASP A 244 -8.48 -28.76 -14.10
N GLY A 245 -7.76 -27.66 -13.82
CA GLY A 245 -6.75 -27.12 -14.74
C GLY A 245 -7.22 -26.85 -16.18
N SER A 246 -8.53 -26.62 -16.38
CA SER A 246 -9.08 -26.49 -17.73
C SER A 246 -8.41 -25.33 -18.48
N TYR A 247 -8.21 -25.49 -19.79
CA TYR A 247 -7.68 -24.44 -20.68
C TYR A 247 -8.22 -23.05 -20.35
N LYS A 248 -9.55 -22.97 -20.15
CA LYS A 248 -10.25 -21.72 -19.86
C LYS A 248 -9.76 -21.07 -18.57
N GLN A 249 -9.65 -21.83 -17.50
CA GLN A 249 -9.25 -21.31 -16.18
C GLN A 249 -7.78 -20.86 -16.17
N VAL A 250 -6.90 -21.61 -16.83
CA VAL A 250 -5.48 -21.21 -16.94
C VAL A 250 -5.30 -20.00 -17.84
N HIS A 251 -6.04 -19.94 -18.96
CA HIS A 251 -6.09 -18.77 -19.82
C HIS A 251 -6.59 -17.53 -19.04
N GLU A 252 -7.66 -17.66 -18.25
CA GLU A 252 -8.19 -16.58 -17.40
C GLU A 252 -7.17 -16.11 -16.36
N LEU A 253 -6.47 -17.03 -15.68
CA LEU A 253 -5.41 -16.70 -14.71
C LEU A 253 -4.27 -15.91 -15.37
N ILE A 254 -3.73 -16.42 -16.48
CA ILE A 254 -2.63 -15.77 -17.20
C ILE A 254 -3.08 -14.40 -17.72
N SER A 255 -4.29 -14.32 -18.27
CA SER A 255 -4.85 -13.06 -18.77
C SER A 255 -5.04 -12.04 -17.64
N GLY A 256 -5.51 -12.47 -16.47
CA GLY A 256 -5.66 -11.62 -15.28
C GLY A 256 -4.33 -11.07 -14.78
N LEU A 257 -3.28 -11.89 -14.76
CA LEU A 257 -1.93 -11.47 -14.36
C LEU A 257 -1.33 -10.45 -15.36
N ILE A 258 -1.49 -10.68 -16.66
CA ILE A 258 -1.06 -9.72 -17.70
C ILE A 258 -1.86 -8.42 -17.58
N PHE A 259 -3.17 -8.51 -17.36
CA PHE A 259 -4.04 -7.35 -17.17
C PHE A 259 -3.63 -6.53 -15.96
N GLN A 260 -3.39 -7.18 -14.80
CA GLN A 260 -2.91 -6.52 -13.59
C GLN A 260 -1.54 -5.85 -13.82
N SER A 261 -0.63 -6.51 -14.55
CA SER A 261 0.65 -5.93 -14.93
C SER A 261 0.47 -4.64 -15.73
N CYS A 262 -0.43 -4.63 -16.73
CA CYS A 262 -0.73 -3.44 -17.53
C CYS A 262 -1.32 -2.31 -16.67
N LEU A 263 -2.22 -2.62 -15.74
CA LEU A 263 -2.76 -1.60 -14.84
C LEU A 263 -1.67 -1.01 -13.97
N LEU A 264 -0.85 -1.83 -13.31
CA LEU A 264 0.24 -1.36 -12.44
C LEU A 264 1.22 -0.44 -13.19
N LEU A 265 1.58 -0.75 -14.45
CA LEU A 265 2.35 0.16 -15.31
C LEU A 265 1.63 1.48 -15.55
N GLY A 266 0.33 1.43 -15.82
CA GLY A 266 -0.50 2.61 -16.03
C GLY A 266 -0.59 3.54 -14.82
N TYR A 267 -0.29 3.01 -13.63
CA TYR A 267 -0.23 3.71 -12.35
C TYR A 267 1.20 3.92 -11.82
N ASP A 268 2.21 3.76 -12.69
CA ASP A 268 3.64 3.99 -12.39
C ASP A 268 4.23 3.05 -11.31
N ASP A 269 3.70 1.83 -11.18
CA ASP A 269 4.25 0.75 -10.33
C ASP A 269 4.94 -0.33 -11.17
N GLU A 270 6.14 -0.02 -11.66
CA GLU A 270 6.94 -0.90 -12.52
C GLU A 270 7.38 -2.20 -11.83
N GLU A 271 7.70 -2.14 -10.53
CA GLU A 271 8.12 -3.33 -9.76
C GLU A 271 6.96 -4.34 -9.68
N GLY A 272 5.78 -3.87 -9.24
CA GLY A 272 4.58 -4.68 -9.18
C GLY A 272 4.20 -5.22 -10.56
N ALA A 273 4.25 -4.39 -11.59
CA ALA A 273 3.94 -4.80 -12.95
C ALA A 273 4.86 -5.92 -13.46
N SER A 274 6.17 -5.77 -13.27
CA SER A 274 7.17 -6.75 -13.69
C SER A 274 6.98 -8.09 -12.98
N ALA A 275 6.68 -8.06 -11.68
CA ALA A 275 6.41 -9.26 -10.89
C ALA A 275 5.18 -10.04 -11.40
N HIS A 276 4.06 -9.35 -11.67
CA HIS A 276 2.86 -9.98 -12.21
C HIS A 276 3.07 -10.53 -13.62
N LEU A 277 3.84 -9.83 -14.47
CA LEU A 277 4.14 -10.33 -15.80
C LEU A 277 5.04 -11.56 -15.77
N LYS A 278 6.08 -11.53 -14.92
CA LYS A 278 6.95 -12.68 -14.71
C LYS A 278 6.16 -13.89 -14.24
N LEU A 279 5.13 -13.61 -13.46
CA LEU A 279 4.28 -14.66 -12.95
C LEU A 279 3.35 -15.27 -13.99
N ALA A 280 2.75 -14.43 -14.84
CA ALA A 280 1.99 -14.89 -15.99
C ALA A 280 2.85 -15.81 -16.88
N GLU A 281 4.13 -15.45 -17.08
CA GLU A 281 5.08 -16.26 -17.85
C GLU A 281 5.38 -17.62 -17.18
N ILE A 282 5.55 -17.67 -15.86
CA ILE A 282 5.74 -18.93 -15.11
C ILE A 282 4.53 -19.84 -15.27
N ALA A 283 3.31 -19.29 -15.08
CA ALA A 283 2.07 -20.05 -15.23
C ALA A 283 1.89 -20.57 -16.68
N TYR A 284 2.17 -19.72 -17.67
CA TYR A 284 2.16 -20.07 -19.09
C TYR A 284 3.10 -21.23 -19.40
N ASN A 285 4.38 -21.12 -19.00
CA ASN A 285 5.39 -22.13 -19.26
C ASN A 285 5.08 -23.46 -18.59
N ARG A 286 4.53 -23.43 -17.37
CA ARG A 286 4.08 -24.64 -16.67
C ARG A 286 2.95 -25.33 -17.42
N PHE A 287 1.92 -24.59 -17.83
CA PHE A 287 0.81 -25.15 -18.59
C PHE A 287 1.28 -25.76 -19.91
N GLN A 288 2.11 -25.06 -20.68
CA GLN A 288 2.63 -25.58 -21.94
C GLN A 288 3.42 -26.88 -21.74
N LYS A 289 4.19 -26.99 -20.66
CA LYS A 289 4.94 -28.23 -20.32
C LYS A 289 4.01 -29.38 -19.92
N GLU A 290 2.93 -29.10 -19.22
CA GLU A 290 2.00 -30.12 -18.71
C GLU A 290 1.09 -30.69 -19.82
N PHE A 291 0.79 -29.89 -20.85
CA PHE A 291 -0.13 -30.25 -21.94
C PHE A 291 0.56 -30.46 -23.31
N ASP A 292 1.89 -30.51 -23.37
CA ASP A 292 2.64 -30.70 -24.64
C ASP A 292 2.35 -32.06 -25.31
N ASP A 293 2.01 -33.09 -24.51
CA ASP A 293 1.76 -34.47 -24.96
C ASP A 293 0.32 -34.72 -25.47
N GLU A 294 -0.64 -33.84 -25.18
CA GLU A 294 -2.05 -34.00 -25.57
C GLU A 294 -2.34 -33.59 -27.02
N LYS A 295 -1.74 -34.28 -28.00
CA LYS A 295 -2.09 -34.27 -29.45
C LYS A 295 -2.66 -32.93 -29.98
N GLY A 296 -2.02 -31.80 -29.69
CA GLY A 296 -2.30 -30.49 -30.28
C GLY A 296 -3.72 -29.92 -30.12
N ARG A 297 -4.57 -30.45 -29.25
CA ARG A 297 -5.98 -30.02 -29.14
C ARG A 297 -6.21 -28.86 -28.18
N VAL A 298 -5.29 -28.63 -27.25
CA VAL A 298 -5.39 -27.57 -26.24
C VAL A 298 -4.05 -26.84 -26.17
N ARG A 299 -3.93 -25.69 -26.84
CA ARG A 299 -2.75 -24.82 -26.76
C ARG A 299 -3.18 -23.40 -26.47
N LEU A 300 -2.53 -22.77 -25.48
CA LEU A 300 -2.68 -21.34 -25.26
C LEU A 300 -2.14 -20.56 -26.46
N PRO A 301 -2.69 -19.37 -26.76
CA PRO A 301 -2.08 -18.47 -27.73
C PRO A 301 -0.62 -18.18 -27.36
N PRO A 302 0.24 -17.78 -28.31
CA PRO A 302 1.60 -17.34 -27.98
C PRO A 302 1.56 -16.25 -26.90
N PHE A 303 2.43 -16.34 -25.89
CA PHE A 303 2.43 -15.42 -24.75
C PHE A 303 2.54 -13.95 -25.18
N ASP A 304 3.35 -13.65 -26.20
CA ASP A 304 3.48 -12.30 -26.76
C ASP A 304 2.18 -11.79 -27.42
N MET A 305 1.39 -12.67 -28.02
CA MET A 305 0.07 -12.33 -28.56
C MET A 305 -0.90 -11.96 -27.42
N MET A 306 -0.96 -12.79 -26.36
CA MET A 306 -1.80 -12.50 -25.19
C MET A 306 -1.45 -11.15 -24.56
N LYS A 307 -0.16 -10.86 -24.37
CA LYS A 307 0.31 -9.56 -23.87
C LYS A 307 -0.15 -8.40 -24.76
N THR A 308 0.02 -8.54 -26.08
CA THR A 308 -0.32 -7.48 -27.04
C THR A 308 -1.82 -7.19 -27.05
N GLU A 309 -2.66 -8.24 -27.05
CA GLU A 309 -4.12 -8.10 -27.08
C GLU A 309 -4.66 -7.50 -25.78
N ILE A 310 -4.16 -7.96 -24.64
CA ILE A 310 -4.58 -7.46 -23.33
C ILE A 310 -4.12 -6.01 -23.14
N ALA A 311 -2.87 -5.69 -23.49
CA ALA A 311 -2.38 -4.32 -23.43
C ALA A 311 -3.21 -3.38 -24.32
N ARG A 312 -3.56 -3.82 -25.55
CA ARG A 312 -4.44 -3.05 -26.45
C ARG A 312 -5.81 -2.83 -25.82
N SER A 313 -6.39 -3.86 -25.20
CA SER A 313 -7.66 -3.76 -24.48
C SER A 313 -7.58 -2.77 -23.31
N VAL A 314 -6.50 -2.79 -22.52
CA VAL A 314 -6.30 -1.84 -21.41
C VAL A 314 -6.21 -0.41 -21.93
N VAL A 315 -5.42 -0.18 -22.97
CA VAL A 315 -5.30 1.14 -23.61
C VAL A 315 -6.65 1.68 -24.09
N GLN A 316 -7.49 0.83 -24.66
CA GLN A 316 -8.80 1.22 -25.19
C GLN A 316 -9.81 1.49 -24.06
N ASN A 317 -9.84 0.63 -23.04
CA ASN A 317 -10.86 0.67 -21.99
C ASN A 317 -10.50 1.57 -20.80
N PHE A 318 -9.21 1.90 -20.62
CA PHE A 318 -8.70 2.72 -19.51
C PHE A 318 -7.90 3.92 -20.04
N PRO A 319 -8.55 4.88 -20.74
CA PRO A 319 -7.86 6.00 -21.39
C PRO A 319 -7.06 6.88 -20.41
N ALA A 320 -7.46 6.95 -19.14
CA ALA A 320 -6.74 7.71 -18.09
C ALA A 320 -5.30 7.22 -17.85
N ILE A 321 -5.01 5.96 -18.18
CA ILE A 321 -3.69 5.33 -18.02
C ILE A 321 -3.10 4.83 -19.34
N GLY A 322 -3.86 4.85 -20.44
CA GLY A 322 -3.49 4.22 -21.71
C GLY A 322 -2.16 4.71 -22.30
N GLU A 323 -1.90 6.02 -22.26
CA GLU A 323 -0.63 6.56 -22.76
C GLU A 323 0.58 6.12 -21.92
N ARG A 324 0.43 6.00 -20.60
CA ARG A 324 1.49 5.48 -19.73
C ARG A 324 1.77 4.01 -20.04
N VAL A 325 0.72 3.20 -20.18
CA VAL A 325 0.85 1.78 -20.57
C VAL A 325 1.58 1.63 -21.91
N LYS A 326 1.23 2.44 -22.93
CA LYS A 326 1.94 2.42 -24.23
C LYS A 326 3.41 2.79 -24.11
N ALA A 327 3.71 3.88 -23.38
CA ALA A 327 5.08 4.37 -23.20
C ALA A 327 5.96 3.32 -22.52
N TYR A 328 5.46 2.71 -21.45
CA TYR A 328 6.17 1.65 -20.73
C TYR A 328 6.43 0.40 -21.57
N ILE A 329 5.43 -0.07 -22.32
CA ILE A 329 5.60 -1.25 -23.20
C ILE A 329 6.64 -0.97 -24.28
N SER A 330 6.62 0.22 -24.87
CA SER A 330 7.55 0.61 -25.94
C SER A 330 9.00 0.70 -25.42
N ALA A 331 9.20 1.27 -24.23
CA ALA A 331 10.51 1.33 -23.58
C ALA A 331 11.06 -0.08 -23.27
N ALA A 332 10.24 -0.95 -22.69
CA ALA A 332 10.64 -2.32 -22.37
C ALA A 332 10.97 -3.17 -23.61
N GLN A 333 10.33 -2.89 -24.76
CA GLN A 333 10.64 -3.53 -26.04
C GLN A 333 11.96 -3.01 -26.63
N ALA A 334 12.21 -1.69 -26.56
CA ALA A 334 13.46 -1.09 -27.02
C ALA A 334 14.67 -1.63 -26.24
N GLU A 335 14.59 -1.72 -24.91
CA GLU A 335 15.66 -2.29 -24.08
C GLU A 335 15.96 -3.76 -24.40
N LYS A 336 14.94 -4.54 -24.79
CA LYS A 336 15.13 -5.94 -25.22
C LYS A 336 15.86 -6.01 -26.56
N SER A 337 15.54 -5.14 -27.50
CA SER A 337 16.22 -5.06 -28.79
C SER A 337 17.68 -4.65 -28.63
N GLU A 338 17.97 -3.64 -27.80
CA GLU A 338 19.35 -3.21 -27.52
C GLU A 338 20.19 -4.31 -26.85
N LYS A 339 19.60 -5.07 -25.91
CA LYS A 339 20.28 -6.23 -25.29
C LYS A 339 20.48 -7.41 -26.24
N ALA A 340 19.65 -7.54 -27.27
CA ALA A 340 19.81 -8.55 -28.31
C ALA A 340 20.87 -8.16 -29.36
N GLU A 341 21.11 -6.86 -29.55
CA GLU A 341 22.11 -6.31 -30.47
C GLU A 341 23.49 -6.06 -29.82
N ALA A 342 23.60 -6.14 -28.49
CA ALA A 342 24.87 -6.06 -27.78
C ALA A 342 25.79 -7.24 -28.17
N PRO A 343 27.03 -7.00 -28.64
CA PRO A 343 27.96 -8.07 -28.99
C PRO A 343 28.33 -8.87 -27.73
N LYS A 344 28.38 -10.20 -27.87
CA LYS A 344 28.79 -11.14 -26.81
C LYS A 344 30.21 -10.94 -26.34
#